data_AF-A0A9N9JR35-F1
#
_entry.id   AF-A0A9N9JR35-F1
#
_cell.length_a   1.000
_cell.length_b   1.000
_cell.length_c   1.000
_cell.angle_alpha   90.00
_cell.angle_beta   90.00
_cell.angle_gamma   90.00
#
_symmetry.space_group_name_H-M   'P 1'
#
loop_
_entity.id
_entity.type
_entity.pdbx_description
1 polymer ?
#
loop_
_entity_poly.entity_id
_entity_poly.type
_entity_poly.pdbx_seq_one_letter_code
_entity_poly.pdbx_strand_id
1 'polypeptide(L)'
;KKSHPSVVKSNDLNTQDIGRELADKIIVDFKGKRPYLVINHLRRSKIDVNRPIKEGVEGKNSITLAAWNDYHNFIKTAIKDVETNFGHGLLIDIHGSHGHPEHFIEIGYVISAETLSLSTLQINEHPEIPGSSIRALYNRKSNSILFADLLYGKTTSLGGHLQFHDYETVPSHIHKHLLKNEKYFM
;
A
#
# COMPACT_ATOMS: atom_id res chain seq x y z
N LYS A 1 12.51 -29.69 -7.97
CA LYS A 1 11.87 -28.41 -7.60
C LYS A 1 11.57 -28.44 -6.09
N LYS A 2 12.41 -27.82 -5.26
CA LYS A 2 12.15 -27.71 -3.82
C LYS A 2 11.25 -26.49 -3.59
N SER A 3 10.04 -26.72 -3.06
CA SER A 3 9.14 -25.63 -2.68
C SER A 3 9.43 -25.20 -1.25
N HIS A 4 9.71 -23.91 -1.05
CA HIS A 4 9.81 -23.32 0.27
C HIS A 4 8.40 -23.13 0.86
N PRO A 5 8.14 -23.59 2.10
CA PRO A 5 6.79 -23.61 2.70
C PRO A 5 6.25 -22.23 3.10
N SER A 6 7.05 -21.16 3.03
CA SER A 6 6.65 -19.79 3.38
C SER A 6 6.23 -18.91 2.19
N VAL A 7 6.28 -19.43 0.96
CA VAL A 7 5.97 -18.63 -0.23
C VAL A 7 4.48 -18.75 -0.56
N VAL A 8 3.75 -17.63 -0.40
CA VAL A 8 2.39 -17.49 -0.93
C VAL A 8 2.43 -17.71 -2.44
N LYS A 9 1.71 -18.74 -2.91
CA LYS A 9 1.76 -19.20 -4.31
C LYS A 9 0.77 -18.47 -5.23
N SER A 10 -0.07 -17.60 -4.68
CA SER A 10 -1.02 -16.81 -5.45
C SER A 10 -0.34 -15.59 -6.04
N ASN A 11 -0.58 -15.32 -7.32
CA ASN A 11 -0.31 -14.02 -7.90
C ASN A 11 -1.51 -13.12 -7.58
N ASP A 12 -1.26 -11.85 -7.39
CA ASP A 12 -2.32 -10.85 -7.38
C ASP A 12 -2.87 -10.74 -8.80
N LEU A 13 -4.07 -11.25 -9.02
CA LEU A 13 -4.72 -11.18 -10.33
C LEU A 13 -5.18 -9.74 -10.58
N ASN A 14 -5.12 -9.31 -11.85
CA ASN A 14 -5.63 -8.03 -12.35
C ASN A 14 -4.95 -6.75 -11.80
N THR A 15 -3.95 -6.84 -10.91
CA THR A 15 -3.27 -5.64 -10.36
C THR A 15 -2.46 -4.87 -11.40
N GLN A 16 -1.90 -5.55 -12.40
CA GLN A 16 -1.21 -4.88 -13.51
C GLN A 16 -2.19 -4.05 -14.36
N ASP A 17 -3.39 -4.57 -14.61
CA ASP A 17 -4.42 -3.86 -15.39
C ASP A 17 -4.94 -2.65 -14.60
N ILE A 18 -5.24 -2.83 -13.31
CA ILE A 18 -5.61 -1.73 -12.40
C ILE A 18 -4.51 -0.66 -12.37
N GLY A 19 -3.24 -1.05 -12.24
CA GLY A 19 -2.12 -0.12 -12.21
C GLY A 19 -1.96 0.68 -13.51
N ARG A 20 -2.20 0.05 -14.67
CA ARG A 20 -2.19 0.72 -15.98
C ARG A 20 -3.37 1.66 -16.14
N GLU A 21 -4.58 1.20 -15.82
CA GLU A 21 -5.77 2.03 -15.91
C GLU A 21 -5.69 3.24 -14.97
N LEU A 22 -5.19 3.06 -13.75
CA LEU A 22 -4.94 4.17 -12.82
C LEU A 22 -3.95 5.18 -13.41
N ALA A 23 -2.85 4.71 -14.02
CA ALA A 23 -1.88 5.59 -14.65
C ALA A 23 -2.51 6.39 -15.82
N ASP A 24 -3.31 5.73 -16.66
CA ASP A 24 -4.02 6.36 -17.77
C ASP A 24 -5.04 7.39 -17.28
N LYS A 25 -5.80 7.07 -16.23
CA LYS A 25 -6.74 7.99 -15.58
C LYS A 25 -6.04 9.22 -15.01
N ILE A 26 -4.89 9.04 -14.36
CA ILE A 26 -4.09 10.16 -13.86
C ILE A 26 -3.65 11.06 -15.03
N ILE A 27 -3.25 10.50 -16.16
CA ILE A 27 -2.86 11.30 -17.34
C ILE A 27 -4.04 12.13 -17.84
N VAL A 28 -5.21 11.53 -17.96
CA VAL A 28 -6.43 12.21 -18.43
C VAL A 28 -6.83 13.33 -17.46
N ASP A 29 -6.95 13.00 -16.17
CA ASP A 29 -7.51 13.91 -15.17
C ASP A 29 -6.53 15.02 -14.76
N PHE A 30 -5.23 14.75 -14.85
CA PHE A 30 -4.17 15.70 -14.47
C PHE A 30 -3.45 16.31 -15.68
N LYS A 31 -4.16 16.52 -16.79
CA LYS A 31 -3.70 17.31 -17.96
C LYS A 31 -2.38 16.84 -18.54
N GLY A 32 -2.22 15.53 -18.71
CA GLY A 32 -1.04 14.92 -19.30
C GLY A 32 0.10 14.61 -18.33
N LYS A 33 -0.06 14.88 -17.03
CA LYS A 33 0.93 14.48 -16.02
C LYS A 33 0.98 12.96 -15.89
N ARG A 34 2.18 12.40 -15.90
CA ARG A 34 2.40 10.94 -15.86
C ARG A 34 2.92 10.51 -14.49
N PRO A 35 2.29 9.53 -13.83
CA PRO A 35 2.89 8.89 -12.68
C PRO A 35 4.01 7.94 -13.15
N TYR A 36 4.96 7.65 -12.27
CA TYR A 36 5.85 6.52 -12.45
C TYR A 36 5.09 5.23 -12.18
N LEU A 37 5.17 4.26 -13.10
CA LEU A 37 4.56 2.94 -12.97
C LEU A 37 5.66 1.87 -13.05
N VAL A 38 5.92 1.18 -11.93
CA VAL A 38 6.88 0.08 -11.86
C VAL A 38 6.11 -1.22 -11.71
N ILE A 39 6.28 -2.14 -12.66
CA ILE A 39 5.56 -3.42 -12.69
C ILE A 39 6.57 -4.56 -12.63
N ASN A 40 6.37 -5.47 -11.67
CA ASN A 40 7.07 -6.74 -11.66
C ASN A 40 6.39 -7.72 -12.65
N HIS A 41 7.10 -8.07 -13.71
CA HIS A 41 6.63 -9.05 -14.71
C HIS A 41 6.93 -10.50 -14.32
N LEU A 42 7.72 -10.73 -13.25
CA LEU A 42 8.08 -12.06 -12.80
C LEU A 42 7.03 -12.57 -11.80
N ARG A 43 6.63 -13.84 -11.95
CA ARG A 43 5.69 -14.46 -11.00
C ARG A 43 6.29 -14.52 -9.60
N ARG A 44 5.45 -14.38 -8.57
CA ARG A 44 5.85 -14.46 -7.15
C ARG A 44 6.57 -15.76 -6.79
N SER A 45 6.22 -16.86 -7.47
CA SER A 45 6.87 -18.17 -7.32
C SER A 45 8.30 -18.24 -7.86
N LYS A 46 8.76 -17.21 -8.58
CA LYS A 46 10.14 -17.06 -9.08
C LYS A 46 10.93 -16.09 -8.22
N ILE A 47 10.28 -14.99 -7.85
CA ILE A 47 10.86 -13.93 -7.03
C ILE A 47 9.73 -13.25 -6.28
N ASP A 48 9.90 -13.11 -4.96
CA ASP A 48 8.98 -12.32 -4.15
C ASP A 48 9.64 -10.98 -3.82
N VAL A 49 9.36 -9.98 -4.65
CA VAL A 49 9.91 -8.62 -4.49
C VAL A 49 9.39 -7.90 -3.24
N ASN A 50 8.32 -8.41 -2.63
CA ASN A 50 7.74 -7.91 -1.38
C ASN A 50 8.33 -8.58 -0.13
N ARG A 51 9.33 -9.47 -0.30
CA ARG A 51 10.08 -10.08 0.79
C ARG A 51 11.51 -9.57 0.84
N PRO A 52 12.14 -9.56 2.02
CA PRO A 52 13.57 -9.31 2.13
C PRO A 52 14.36 -10.28 1.26
N ILE A 53 15.54 -9.86 0.78
CA ILE A 53 16.42 -10.68 -0.09
C ILE A 53 16.58 -12.12 0.43
N LYS A 54 16.76 -12.32 1.75
CA LYS A 54 16.94 -13.65 2.35
C LYS A 54 15.78 -14.62 2.08
N GLU A 55 14.57 -14.11 1.84
CA GLU A 55 13.34 -14.88 1.65
C GLU A 55 12.79 -14.77 0.22
N GLY A 56 13.02 -13.64 -0.46
CA GLY A 56 12.44 -13.32 -1.76
C GLY A 56 13.24 -13.81 -2.97
N VAL A 57 14.48 -14.28 -2.79
CA VAL A 57 15.35 -14.73 -3.89
C VAL A 57 15.92 -16.13 -3.64
N GLU A 58 16.37 -16.81 -4.69
CA GLU A 58 16.90 -18.17 -4.62
C GLU A 58 18.27 -18.25 -3.90
N GLY A 59 19.02 -17.14 -3.86
CA GLY A 59 20.31 -17.07 -3.17
C GLY A 59 21.24 -15.97 -3.69
N LYS A 60 22.44 -15.89 -3.09
CA LYS A 60 23.51 -14.97 -3.52
C LYS A 60 23.95 -15.30 -4.95
N ASN A 61 24.19 -14.28 -5.78
CA ASN A 61 24.56 -14.37 -7.20
C ASN A 61 23.52 -15.02 -8.13
N SER A 62 22.25 -15.09 -7.70
CA SER A 62 21.16 -15.58 -8.55
C SER A 62 20.65 -14.48 -9.50
N ILE A 63 20.09 -14.87 -10.65
CA ILE A 63 19.34 -13.95 -11.52
C ILE A 63 18.13 -13.34 -10.80
N THR A 64 17.56 -14.06 -9.81
CA THR A 64 16.50 -13.53 -8.96
C THR A 64 16.96 -12.39 -8.06
N LEU A 65 18.22 -12.38 -7.62
CA LEU A 65 18.80 -11.25 -6.88
C LEU A 65 18.98 -10.02 -7.79
N ALA A 66 19.44 -10.22 -9.02
CA ALA A 66 19.55 -9.13 -9.99
C ALA A 66 18.17 -8.51 -10.26
N ALA A 67 17.16 -9.33 -10.57
CA ALA A 67 15.80 -8.86 -10.80
C ALA A 67 15.18 -8.17 -9.57
N TRP A 68 15.45 -8.68 -8.35
CA TRP A 68 15.03 -8.02 -7.11
C TRP A 68 15.64 -6.63 -6.99
N ASN A 69 16.97 -6.53 -7.19
CA ASN A 69 17.68 -5.26 -7.12
C ASN A 69 17.18 -4.27 -8.17
N ASP A 70 16.98 -4.72 -9.42
CA ASP A 70 16.49 -3.87 -10.50
C ASP A 70 15.11 -3.30 -10.19
N TYR A 71 14.17 -4.15 -9.74
CA TYR A 71 12.84 -3.72 -9.32
C TYR A 71 12.90 -2.62 -8.25
N HIS A 72 13.65 -2.85 -7.17
CA HIS A 72 13.80 -1.89 -6.08
C HIS A 72 14.59 -0.64 -6.50
N ASN A 73 15.51 -0.75 -7.44
CA ASN A 73 16.24 0.40 -7.99
C ASN A 73 15.35 1.29 -8.86
N PHE A 74 14.44 0.72 -9.67
CA PHE A 74 13.47 1.52 -10.43
C PHE A 74 12.58 2.35 -9.49
N ILE A 75 12.10 1.76 -8.39
CA ILE A 75 11.31 2.47 -7.38
C ILE A 75 12.13 3.60 -6.75
N LYS A 76 13.37 3.32 -6.32
CA LYS A 76 14.26 4.34 -5.71
C LYS A 76 14.55 5.49 -6.67
N THR A 77 14.80 5.20 -7.94
CA THR A 77 15.02 6.23 -8.96
C THR A 77 13.78 7.09 -9.15
N ALA A 78 12.58 6.48 -9.24
CA ALA A 78 11.33 7.21 -9.35
C ALA A 78 11.06 8.10 -8.11
N ILE A 79 11.26 7.58 -6.90
CA ILE A 79 11.11 8.35 -5.65
C ILE A 79 12.05 9.54 -5.66
N LYS A 80 13.34 9.32 -5.95
CA LYS A 80 14.35 10.38 -5.97
C LYS A 80 14.01 11.46 -6.98
N ASP A 81 13.54 11.10 -8.17
CA ASP A 81 13.13 12.06 -9.18
C ASP A 81 11.90 12.88 -8.72
N VAL A 82 10.91 12.22 -8.11
CA VAL A 82 9.73 12.91 -7.57
C VAL A 82 10.09 13.87 -6.45
N GLU A 83 10.95 13.46 -5.52
CA GLU A 83 11.45 14.31 -4.44
C GLU A 83 12.24 15.50 -4.98
N THR A 84 13.09 15.28 -5.98
CA THR A 84 13.93 16.33 -6.58
C THR A 84 13.09 17.38 -7.31
N ASN A 85 12.09 16.96 -8.09
CA ASN A 85 11.32 17.85 -8.96
C ASN A 85 10.07 18.43 -8.30
N PHE A 86 9.50 17.76 -7.29
CA PHE A 86 8.21 18.14 -6.69
C PHE A 86 8.24 18.22 -5.15
N GLY A 87 9.34 17.83 -4.51
CA GLY A 87 9.54 17.87 -3.06
C GLY A 87 8.84 16.73 -2.29
N HIS A 88 7.71 16.22 -2.78
CA HIS A 88 7.01 15.09 -2.19
C HIS A 88 6.15 14.35 -3.22
N GLY A 89 5.88 13.07 -2.95
CA GLY A 89 5.06 12.21 -3.78
C GLY A 89 4.15 11.30 -2.97
N LEU A 90 3.28 10.59 -3.69
CA LEU A 90 2.48 9.49 -3.17
C LEU A 90 2.96 8.19 -3.84
N LEU A 91 3.46 7.26 -3.03
CA LEU A 91 3.75 5.89 -3.46
C LEU A 91 2.55 5.02 -3.10
N ILE A 92 1.99 4.33 -4.10
CA ILE A 92 0.88 3.40 -3.92
C ILE A 92 1.39 2.02 -4.32
N ASP A 93 1.26 1.05 -3.42
CA ASP A 93 1.49 -0.35 -3.70
C ASP A 93 0.13 -1.05 -3.90
N ILE A 94 -0.05 -1.72 -5.04
CA ILE A 94 -1.32 -2.32 -5.43
C ILE A 94 -1.19 -3.83 -5.37
N HIS A 95 -1.87 -4.43 -4.41
CA HIS A 95 -1.95 -5.87 -4.22
C HIS A 95 -3.38 -6.38 -4.35
N GLY A 96 -3.49 -7.64 -4.74
CA GLY A 96 -4.74 -8.37 -4.74
C GLY A 96 -5.05 -8.83 -3.32
N SER A 97 -6.29 -8.68 -2.89
CA SER A 97 -6.69 -9.18 -1.57
C SER A 97 -6.79 -10.71 -1.57
N HIS A 98 -6.50 -11.31 -0.43
CA HIS A 98 -6.76 -12.71 -0.18
C HIS A 98 -8.25 -12.89 0.17
N GLY A 99 -9.13 -12.70 -0.81
CA GLY A 99 -10.53 -13.16 -0.80
C GLY A 99 -11.24 -13.16 0.56
N HIS A 100 -11.28 -12.01 1.23
CA HIS A 100 -12.17 -11.84 2.38
C HIS A 100 -13.63 -11.94 1.90
N PRO A 101 -14.51 -12.65 2.64
CA PRO A 101 -15.91 -12.84 2.23
C PRO A 101 -16.66 -11.53 1.97
N GLU A 102 -16.23 -10.44 2.62
CA GLU A 102 -16.86 -9.14 2.58
C GLU A 102 -16.50 -8.34 1.30
N HIS A 103 -15.45 -8.74 0.57
CA HIS A 103 -15.00 -8.08 -0.67
C HIS A 103 -14.68 -6.58 -0.53
N PHE A 104 -14.23 -6.14 0.65
CA PHE A 104 -13.87 -4.74 0.88
C PHE A 104 -12.58 -4.36 0.15
N ILE A 105 -12.46 -3.08 -0.20
CA ILE A 105 -11.16 -2.47 -0.49
C ILE A 105 -10.41 -2.33 0.83
N GLU A 106 -9.22 -2.90 0.92
CA GLU A 106 -8.35 -2.83 2.09
C GLU A 106 -7.22 -1.82 1.86
N ILE A 107 -7.04 -0.85 2.76
CA ILE A 107 -5.99 0.15 2.66
C ILE A 107 -4.91 -0.08 3.72
N GLY A 108 -3.81 -0.73 3.33
CA GLY A 108 -2.66 -0.95 4.22
C GLY A 108 -1.93 0.34 4.60
N TYR A 109 -1.99 0.73 5.89
CA TYR A 109 -1.20 1.85 6.43
C TYR A 109 0.02 1.43 7.25
N VAL A 110 0.36 0.14 7.26
CA VAL A 110 1.38 -0.45 8.15
C VAL A 110 1.07 -0.12 9.62
N ILE A 111 -0.20 -0.28 10.01
CA ILE A 111 -0.73 -0.10 11.36
C ILE A 111 -1.42 -1.39 11.78
N SER A 112 -1.05 -1.94 12.94
CA SER A 112 -1.59 -3.22 13.41
C SER A 112 -3.11 -3.14 13.64
N ALA A 113 -3.80 -4.28 13.50
CA ALA A 113 -5.22 -4.37 13.80
C ALA A 113 -5.55 -3.96 15.26
N GLU A 114 -4.64 -4.28 16.21
CA GLU A 114 -4.76 -3.84 17.60
C GLU A 114 -4.76 -2.31 17.70
N THR A 115 -3.81 -1.65 17.03
CA THR A 115 -3.76 -0.18 17.01
C THR A 115 -4.96 0.43 16.28
N LEU A 116 -5.44 -0.19 15.20
CA LEU A 116 -6.66 0.25 14.50
C LEU A 116 -7.93 0.06 15.36
N SER A 117 -7.91 -0.85 16.33
CA SER A 117 -9.04 -1.08 17.25
C SER A 117 -9.10 -0.08 18.42
N LEU A 118 -8.07 0.74 18.61
CA LEU A 118 -8.04 1.79 19.63
C LEU A 118 -9.08 2.88 19.34
N SER A 119 -9.52 3.56 20.39
CA SER A 119 -10.40 4.73 20.22
C SER A 119 -9.70 5.86 19.48
N THR A 120 -10.48 6.70 18.80
CA THR A 120 -10.00 7.92 18.15
C THR A 120 -9.20 8.82 19.10
N LEU A 121 -9.62 8.91 20.37
CA LEU A 121 -8.92 9.69 21.40
C LEU A 121 -7.51 9.13 21.63
N GLN A 122 -7.38 7.82 21.89
CA GLN A 122 -6.09 7.16 22.13
C GLN A 122 -5.15 7.28 20.92
N ILE A 123 -5.68 7.17 19.70
CA ILE A 123 -4.89 7.34 18.47
C ILE A 123 -4.36 8.77 18.36
N ASN A 124 -5.17 9.77 18.73
CA ASN A 124 -4.77 11.17 18.65
C ASN A 124 -3.85 11.61 19.79
N GLU A 125 -3.90 10.96 20.96
CA GLU A 125 -2.94 11.17 22.06
C GLU A 125 -1.54 10.63 21.70
N HIS A 126 -1.49 9.58 20.89
CA HIS A 126 -0.24 8.96 20.42
C HIS A 126 -0.19 8.87 18.89
N PRO A 127 -0.18 10.02 18.19
CA PRO A 127 -0.28 10.02 16.73
C PRO A 127 0.96 9.42 16.09
N GLU A 128 2.12 9.41 16.79
CA GLU A 128 3.44 8.85 16.45
C GLU A 128 3.48 7.31 16.39
N ILE A 129 2.45 6.65 15.85
CA ILE A 129 2.47 5.22 15.49
C ILE A 129 3.74 4.87 14.67
N PRO A 130 4.70 4.13 15.24
CA PRO A 130 5.93 3.79 14.54
C PRO A 130 5.63 2.90 13.33
N GLY A 131 6.29 3.20 12.21
CA GLY A 131 6.18 2.39 10.99
C GLY A 131 4.99 2.71 10.08
N SER A 132 4.06 3.60 10.47
CA SER A 132 2.93 3.96 9.59
C SER A 132 3.38 4.57 8.26
N SER A 133 2.84 4.06 7.15
CA SER A 133 3.16 4.55 5.79
C SER A 133 2.62 5.96 5.50
N ILE A 134 1.71 6.48 6.32
CA ILE A 134 1.15 7.84 6.20
C ILE A 134 1.74 8.85 7.18
N ARG A 135 2.76 8.46 7.97
CA ARG A 135 3.46 9.35 8.93
C ARG A 135 3.91 10.66 8.29
N ALA A 136 4.54 10.59 7.11
CA ALA A 136 5.04 11.77 6.42
C ALA A 136 3.91 12.73 5.99
N LEU A 137 2.75 12.19 5.60
CA LEU A 137 1.56 13.00 5.30
C LEU A 137 1.04 13.69 6.56
N TYR A 138 0.91 12.95 7.66
CA TYR A 138 0.49 13.51 8.94
C TYR A 138 1.41 14.64 9.39
N ASN A 139 2.72 14.45 9.37
CA ASN A 139 3.68 15.48 9.81
C ASN A 139 3.55 16.79 9.01
N ARG A 140 3.12 16.73 7.75
CA ARG A 140 2.86 17.94 6.92
C ARG A 140 1.51 18.59 7.20
N LYS A 141 0.56 17.86 7.80
CA LYS A 141 -0.84 18.28 7.96
C LYS A 141 -1.29 18.36 9.43
N SER A 142 -0.43 18.03 10.38
CA SER A 142 -0.73 17.90 11.81
C SER A 142 -1.30 19.17 12.45
N ASN A 143 -1.01 20.36 11.90
CA ASN A 143 -1.62 21.62 12.33
C ASN A 143 -3.10 21.77 11.96
N SER A 144 -3.63 20.88 11.11
CA SER A 144 -4.96 21.00 10.50
C SER A 144 -5.79 19.73 10.52
N ILE A 145 -5.15 18.56 10.66
CA ILE A 145 -5.80 17.26 10.57
C ILE A 145 -5.23 16.36 11.67
N LEU A 146 -6.13 15.74 12.46
CA LEU A 146 -5.74 14.77 13.48
C LEU A 146 -5.37 13.44 12.81
N PHE A 147 -4.49 12.66 13.45
CA PHE A 147 -4.03 11.41 12.85
C PHE A 147 -5.18 10.43 12.56
N ALA A 148 -6.14 10.31 13.48
CA ALA A 148 -7.30 9.46 13.29
C ALA A 148 -8.20 9.91 12.12
N ASP A 149 -8.21 11.19 11.76
CA ASP A 149 -8.98 11.70 10.62
C ASP A 149 -8.36 11.29 9.27
N LEU A 150 -7.05 11.04 9.24
CA LEU A 150 -6.37 10.46 8.06
C LEU A 150 -6.67 8.97 7.89
N LEU A 151 -7.04 8.27 8.98
CA LEU A 151 -7.43 6.86 8.94
C LEU A 151 -8.93 6.69 8.63
N TYR A 152 -9.78 7.42 9.37
CA TYR A 152 -11.21 7.16 9.43
C TYR A 152 -12.08 8.34 9.04
N GLY A 153 -11.52 9.50 8.74
CA GLY A 153 -12.34 10.69 8.51
C GLY A 153 -13.11 10.61 7.18
N LYS A 154 -14.40 10.96 7.22
CA LYS A 154 -15.31 10.82 6.07
C LYS A 154 -14.81 11.53 4.80
N THR A 155 -14.19 12.70 4.94
CA THR A 155 -13.72 13.53 3.82
C THR A 155 -12.21 13.78 3.86
N THR A 156 -11.50 13.12 4.77
CA THR A 156 -10.07 13.35 5.02
C THR A 156 -9.24 12.08 4.90
N SER A 157 -9.86 10.89 5.02
CA SER A 157 -9.19 9.61 4.75
C SER A 157 -9.49 9.10 3.35
N LEU A 158 -8.55 8.35 2.78
CA LEU A 158 -8.72 7.70 1.48
C LEU A 158 -9.93 6.76 1.49
N GLY A 159 -10.09 5.96 2.56
CA GLY A 159 -11.25 5.08 2.69
C GLY A 159 -12.57 5.82 2.85
N GLY A 160 -12.58 7.00 3.48
CA GLY A 160 -13.75 7.88 3.50
C GLY A 160 -14.18 8.33 2.10
N HIS A 161 -13.22 8.72 1.27
CA HIS A 161 -13.48 9.08 -0.13
C HIS A 161 -13.96 7.91 -0.98
N LEU A 162 -13.37 6.72 -0.84
CA LEU A 162 -13.83 5.54 -1.57
C LEU A 162 -15.25 5.14 -1.17
N GLN A 163 -15.56 5.19 0.13
CA GLN A 163 -16.91 4.92 0.63
C GLN A 163 -17.94 5.95 0.12
N PHE A 164 -17.54 7.21 -0.08
CA PHE A 164 -18.40 8.23 -0.69
C PHE A 164 -18.75 7.92 -2.16
N HIS A 165 -17.91 7.14 -2.84
CA HIS A 165 -18.15 6.62 -4.19
C HIS A 165 -18.76 5.21 -4.19
N ASP A 166 -19.41 4.82 -3.09
CA ASP A 166 -20.09 3.52 -2.92
C ASP A 166 -19.16 2.29 -2.98
N TYR A 167 -17.87 2.48 -2.68
CA TYR A 167 -16.93 1.36 -2.50
C TYR A 167 -16.76 1.02 -1.02
N GLU A 168 -17.22 -0.16 -0.62
CA GLU A 168 -17.01 -0.68 0.73
C GLU A 168 -15.51 -0.79 1.04
N THR A 169 -15.04 0.00 2.00
CA THR A 169 -13.60 0.20 2.24
C THR A 169 -13.25 0.19 3.72
N VAL A 170 -12.12 -0.44 4.05
CA VAL A 170 -11.54 -0.51 5.40
C VAL A 170 -10.04 -0.15 5.35
N PRO A 171 -9.54 0.70 6.27
CA PRO A 171 -10.29 1.54 7.20
C PRO A 171 -11.04 2.70 6.52
N SER A 172 -12.21 3.05 7.06
CA SER A 172 -13.01 4.22 6.67
C SER A 172 -13.83 4.75 7.85
N HIS A 173 -14.65 5.78 7.60
CA HIS A 173 -15.57 6.34 8.60
C HIS A 173 -16.73 5.40 8.98
N ILE A 174 -17.03 4.42 8.12
CA ILE A 174 -18.05 3.40 8.34
C ILE A 174 -17.39 2.14 8.92
N HIS A 175 -16.34 1.65 8.25
CA HIS A 175 -15.63 0.43 8.64
C HIS A 175 -14.22 0.76 9.13
N LYS A 176 -14.06 0.97 10.44
CA LYS A 176 -12.75 1.37 11.01
C LYS A 176 -11.72 0.23 11.03
N HIS A 177 -12.16 -0.99 11.26
CA HIS A 177 -11.32 -2.19 11.31
C HIS A 177 -12.17 -3.40 10.89
N LEU A 178 -11.48 -4.46 10.43
CA LEU A 178 -12.12 -5.74 10.10
C LEU A 178 -12.81 -6.34 11.34
N LEU A 179 -13.84 -7.16 11.14
CA LEU A 179 -14.57 -7.79 12.24
C LEU A 179 -13.64 -8.69 13.07
N LYS A 180 -13.96 -8.85 14.35
CA LYS A 180 -13.16 -9.62 15.32
C LYS A 180 -12.94 -11.05 14.77
N ASN A 181 -11.66 -11.43 14.56
CA ASN A 181 -11.14 -12.70 14.00
C ASN A 181 -10.70 -12.69 12.53
N GLU A 182 -10.79 -11.57 11.82
CA GLU A 182 -10.24 -11.45 10.47
C GLU A 182 -8.80 -10.94 10.45
N LYS A 183 -7.97 -11.51 9.57
CA LYS A 183 -6.60 -11.05 9.38
C LYS A 183 -6.60 -9.79 8.53
N TYR A 184 -6.10 -8.70 9.09
CA TYR A 184 -5.74 -7.52 8.32
C TYR A 184 -4.41 -7.78 7.59
N PHE A 185 -4.42 -7.73 6.26
CA PHE A 185 -3.18 -7.86 5.50
C PHE A 185 -2.52 -6.49 5.35
N MET A 186 -1.33 -6.36 5.94
CA MET A 186 -0.47 -5.17 5.87
C MET A 186 0.66 -5.35 4.87
#